data_AF-A0A847QN66-F1
#
_entry.id   AF-A0A847QN66-F1
#
_cell.length_a   1.000
_cell.length_b   1.000
_cell.length_c   1.000
_cell.angle_alpha   90.00
_cell.angle_beta   90.00
_cell.angle_gamma   90.00
#
_symmetry.space_group_name_H-M   'P 1'
#
loop_
_entity.id
_entity.type
_entity.pdbx_description
1 polymer ?
#
loop_
_entity_poly.entity_id
_entity_poly.type
_entity_poly.pdbx_seq_one_letter_code
_entity_poly.pdbx_strand_id
1 'polypeptide(L)' 'MTCYGGCTNVNCERCRPKWMICPSCGNRAFMQLKKCITCGAELPEEAKEKARALWRERQEKSK' A
#
# COMPACT_ATOMS: atom_id res chain seq x y z
N MET A 1 21.42 -5.39 -7.06
CA MET A 1 20.66 -5.20 -5.80
C MET A 1 19.19 -5.52 -6.07
N THR A 2 18.89 -6.80 -6.27
CA THR A 2 17.61 -7.26 -6.80
C THR A 2 16.61 -7.50 -5.66
N CYS A 3 15.66 -6.58 -5.51
CA CYS A 3 14.55 -6.67 -4.55
C CYS A 3 13.52 -7.74 -4.98
N TYR A 4 13.93 -9.01 -5.07
CA TYR A 4 13.03 -10.14 -5.30
C TYR A 4 12.37 -10.56 -3.99
N GLY A 5 11.20 -10.00 -3.70
CA GLY A 5 10.17 -10.63 -2.85
C GLY A 5 10.47 -10.86 -1.35
N GLY A 6 11.71 -10.71 -0.89
CA GLY A 6 12.15 -11.01 0.48
C GLY A 6 12.55 -9.80 1.33
N CYS A 7 12.35 -8.57 0.85
CA CYS A 7 12.76 -7.39 1.60
C CYS A 7 11.79 -7.17 2.79
N THR A 8 12.25 -7.52 3.99
CA THR A 8 11.50 -7.40 5.25
C THR A 8 11.38 -5.95 5.75
N ASN A 9 12.10 -5.02 5.13
CA ASN A 9 12.11 -3.62 5.53
C ASN A 9 10.74 -2.98 5.34
N VAL A 10 10.07 -2.68 6.46
CA VAL A 10 8.74 -2.07 6.55
C VAL A 10 8.65 -0.69 5.89
N ASN A 11 9.79 -0.01 5.72
CA ASN A 11 9.86 1.33 5.15
C ASN A 11 10.22 1.32 3.65
N CYS A 12 10.41 0.16 3.04
CA CYS A 12 10.77 0.07 1.63
C CYS A 12 9.54 0.30 0.74
N GLU A 13 9.49 1.46 0.07
CA GLU A 13 8.42 1.81 -0.87
C GLU A 13 8.47 0.97 -2.17
N ARG A 14 9.60 0.28 -2.38
CA ARG A 14 9.90 -0.50 -3.58
C ARG A 14 9.48 -1.96 -3.48
N CYS A 15 9.24 -2.50 -2.29
CA CYS A 15 8.70 -3.85 -2.11
C CYS A 15 7.25 -3.76 -1.61
N ARG A 16 6.37 -4.58 -2.18
CA ARG A 16 4.92 -4.74 -1.96
C ARG A 16 4.26 -3.72 -1.00
N PRO A 17 3.25 -2.95 -1.43
CA PRO A 17 2.77 -1.82 -0.67
C PRO A 17 2.09 -2.32 0.63
N LYS A 18 2.72 -2.03 1.78
CA LYS A 18 2.18 -2.34 3.11
C LYS A 18 1.11 -1.33 3.55
N TRP A 19 1.15 -0.14 2.98
CA TRP A 19 0.31 1.00 3.33
C TRP A 19 -0.34 1.59 2.08
N MET A 20 -1.52 2.17 2.27
CA MET A 20 -2.32 2.90 1.28
C MET A 20 -2.72 4.26 1.85
N ILE A 21 -3.06 5.21 0.98
CA ILE A 21 -3.69 6.45 1.40
C ILE A 21 -5.18 6.17 1.67
N CYS A 22 -5.65 6.53 2.85
CA CYS A 22 -7.07 6.40 3.19
C CYS A 22 -7.88 7.40 2.35
N PRO A 23 -8.91 6.95 1.61
CA PRO A 23 -9.73 7.84 0.79
C PRO A 23 -10.58 8.82 1.61
N SER A 24 -10.84 8.50 2.89
CA SER A 24 -11.66 9.36 3.76
C SER A 24 -10.88 10.48 4.44
N CYS A 25 -9.61 10.26 4.80
CA CYS A 25 -8.84 11.22 5.59
C CYS A 25 -7.47 11.59 5.01
N GLY A 26 -7.03 10.94 3.93
CA GLY A 26 -5.74 11.19 3.30
C GLY A 26 -4.52 10.66 4.08
N ASN A 27 -4.71 10.09 5.28
CA ASN A 27 -3.62 9.52 6.05
C ASN A 27 -3.20 8.13 5.56
N ARG A 28 -1.97 7.73 5.91
CA ARG A 28 -1.45 6.39 5.60
C ARG A 28 -2.15 5.36 6.48
N ALA A 29 -2.88 4.46 5.84
CA ALA A 29 -3.53 3.34 6.48
C ALA A 29 -2.87 2.02 6.06
N PHE A 30 -2.78 1.06 6.98
CA PHE A 30 -2.28 -0.28 6.66
C PHE A 30 -3.33 -1.07 5.86
N MET A 31 -2.93 -1.66 4.74
CA MET A 31 -3.86 -2.48 3.93
C MET A 31 -4.33 -3.75 4.66
N GLN A 32 -3.59 -4.21 5.68
CA GLN A 32 -4.00 -5.36 6.49
C GLN A 32 -5.20 -5.05 7.39
N LEU A 33 -5.45 -3.77 7.70
CA LEU A 33 -6.55 -3.38 8.56
C LEU A 33 -7.84 -3.22 7.76
N LYS A 34 -8.98 -3.52 8.39
CA LYS A 34 -10.32 -3.27 7.82
C LYS A 34 -10.77 -1.82 8.03
N LYS A 35 -10.19 -1.12 9.00
CA LYS A 35 -10.52 0.27 9.35
C LYS A 35 -9.25 1.11 9.44
N CYS A 36 -9.36 2.37 9.09
CA CYS A 36 -8.27 3.33 9.25
C CYS A 36 -8.01 3.58 10.73
N ILE A 37 -6.75 3.48 11.16
CA ILE A 37 -6.37 3.75 12.56
C ILE A 37 -6.53 5.21 12.96
N THR A 38 -6.51 6.12 11.98
CA THR A 38 -6.52 7.56 12.24
C THR A 38 -7.94 8.11 12.30
N CYS A 39 -8.80 7.75 11.35
CA CYS A 39 -10.17 8.27 11.27
C CYS A 39 -11.26 7.24 11.59
N GLY A 40 -10.92 5.96 11.73
CA GLY A 40 -11.91 4.90 11.97
C GLY A 40 -12.73 4.46 10.75
N ALA A 41 -12.57 5.13 9.60
CA ALA A 41 -13.31 4.80 8.38
C ALA A 41 -13.00 3.38 7.87
N GLU A 42 -13.99 2.72 7.30
CA GLU A 42 -13.81 1.40 6.69
C GLU A 42 -12.95 1.51 5.42
N LEU A 43 -11.97 0.62 5.31
CA LEU A 43 -11.06 0.54 4.17
C LEU A 43 -11.61 -0.53 3.22
N PRO A 44 -12.31 -0.14 2.14
CA PRO A 44 -12.85 -1.09 1.19
C PRO A 44 -11.71 -1.86 0.52
N GLU A 45 -11.95 -3.13 0.21
CA GLU A 45 -10.97 -3.96 -0.49
C GLU A 45 -10.58 -3.39 -1.86
N GLU A 46 -11.52 -2.74 -2.55
CA GLU A 46 -11.26 -2.07 -3.81
C GLU A 46 -10.15 -1.01 -3.70
N ALA A 47 -10.12 -0.25 -2.60
CA ALA A 47 -9.09 0.75 -2.37
C ALA A 47 -7.72 0.10 -2.07
N LYS A 48 -7.72 -1.08 -1.43
CA LYS A 48 -6.50 -1.89 -1.25
C LYS A 48 -6.01 -2.43 -2.59
N GLU A 49 -6.92 -2.83 -3.47
CA GLU A 49 -6.57 -3.36 -4.79
C GLU A 49 -5.99 -2.26 -5.69
N LYS A 50 -6.61 -1.08 -5.71
CA LYS A 50 -6.09 0.13 -6.37
C LYS A 50 -4.66 0.45 -5.91
N ALA A 51 -4.41 0.42 -4.60
CA ALA A 51 -3.07 0.65 -4.08
C ALA A 51 -2.04 -0.41 -4.52
N ARG A 52 -2.46 -1.68 -4.69
CA ARG A 52 -1.60 -2.74 -5.27
C ARG A 52 -1.39 -2.57 -6.78
N ALA A 53 -2.40 -2.10 -7.50
CA ALA A 53 -2.31 -1.83 -8.94
C ALA A 53 -1.34 -0.66 -9.20
N LEU A 54 -1.50 0.46 -8.50
CA LEU A 54 -0.59 1.60 -8.58
C LEU A 54 0.86 1.24 -8.27
N TRP A 55 1.08 0.36 -7.28
CA TRP A 55 2.42 -0.16 -7.01
C TRP A 55 2.96 -0.99 -8.17
N ARG A 56 2.15 -1.88 -8.76
CA ARG A 56 2.55 -2.68 -9.94
C ARG A 56 2.89 -1.79 -11.14
N GLU A 57 2.07 -0.79 -11.43
CA GLU A 57 2.33 0.17 -12.52
C GLU A 57 3.62 0.95 -12.29
N ARG A 58 3.89 1.36 -11.04
CA ARG A 58 5.17 2.02 -10.69
C ARG A 58 6.37 1.09 -10.92
N GLN A 59 6.23 -0.22 -10.65
CA GLN A 59 7.30 -1.19 -10.93
C GLN A 59 7.53 -1.34 -12.43
N GLU A 60 6.45 -1.41 -13.21
CA GLU A 60 6.53 -1.52 -14.67
C GLU A 60 7.20 -0.30 -15.31
N LYS A 61 6.83 0.91 -14.86
CA LYS A 61 7.45 2.17 -15.32
C LYS A 61 8.88 2.38 -14.83
N SER A 62 9.31 1.65 -13.81
CA SER A 62 10.68 1.72 -13.28
C SER A 62 11.64 0.73 -13.97
N LYS A 63 11.17 -0.04 -14.95
CA LYS A 63 11.97 -0.94 -15.78
C LYS A 63 12.39 -0.24 -17.06
#